data_AF-A0A7S0Y8H3-F1
#
_entry.id   AF-A0A7S0Y8H3-F1
#
_cell.length_a   1.000
_cell.length_b   1.000
_cell.length_c   1.000
_cell.angle_alpha   90.00
_cell.angle_beta   90.00
_cell.angle_gamma   90.00
#
_symmetry.space_group_name_H-M   'P 1'
#
loop_
_entity.id
_entity.type
_entity.pdbx_description
1 polymer ?
#
loop_
_entity_poly.entity_id
_entity_poly.type
_entity_poly.pdbx_seq_one_letter_code
_entity_poly.pdbx_strand_id
1 'polypeptide(L)'
;YVFTKRMVEVACEIAINHGPSLAPDTVLCSRFAALMNRLGTYPCVSVPSLCLSYWSAQVECRRNAARDPSTARPVSLEAESRSIFVRTWVGRMVPSSSGMTPLDELEYVDEEEWAQARAASHVRFLELVRKLTAEEPREMMLQVGGMWQAALHA
;
A
#
# COMPACT_ATOMS: atom_id res chain seq x y z
N TYR A 1 1.40 -17.59 -8.22
CA TYR A 1 1.35 -16.23 -8.80
C TYR A 1 -0.06 -15.78 -9.09
N VAL A 2 -0.71 -16.27 -10.15
CA VAL A 2 -2.07 -15.85 -10.58
C VAL A 2 -3.11 -15.94 -9.45
N PHE A 3 -3.13 -17.05 -8.72
CA PHE A 3 -4.02 -17.20 -7.56
C PHE A 3 -3.78 -16.12 -6.50
N THR A 4 -2.52 -15.85 -6.14
CA THR A 4 -2.16 -14.81 -5.17
C THR A 4 -2.64 -13.44 -5.64
N LYS A 5 -2.33 -13.05 -6.88
CA LYS A 5 -2.80 -11.79 -7.47
C LYS A 5 -4.32 -11.67 -7.39
N ARG A 6 -5.05 -12.70 -7.80
CA ARG A 6 -6.52 -12.71 -7.76
C ARG A 6 -7.08 -12.57 -6.34
N MET A 7 -6.45 -13.22 -5.37
CA MET A 7 -6.82 -13.06 -3.96
C MET A 7 -6.60 -11.63 -3.46
N VAL A 8 -5.51 -10.96 -3.88
CA VAL A 8 -5.27 -9.55 -3.52
C VAL A 8 -6.28 -8.62 -4.18
N GLU A 9 -6.64 -8.87 -5.43
CA GLU A 9 -7.68 -8.10 -6.15
C GLU A 9 -9.02 -8.15 -5.40
N VAL A 10 -9.51 -9.36 -5.11
CA VAL A 10 -10.77 -9.56 -4.37
C VAL A 10 -10.70 -8.89 -2.99
N ALA A 11 -9.56 -9.04 -2.30
CA ALA A 11 -9.30 -8.38 -1.02
C ALA A 11 -9.38 -6.85 -1.10
N CYS A 12 -8.81 -6.25 -2.15
CA CYS A 12 -8.86 -4.81 -2.37
C CYS A 12 -10.28 -4.34 -2.72
N GLU A 13 -11.00 -5.09 -3.56
CA GLU A 13 -12.40 -4.81 -3.90
C GLU A 13 -13.28 -4.82 -2.66
N ILE A 14 -13.13 -5.81 -1.77
CA ILE A 14 -13.86 -5.87 -0.51
C ILE A 14 -13.52 -4.65 0.37
N ALA A 15 -12.24 -4.31 0.50
CA ALA A 15 -11.84 -3.16 1.32
C ALA A 15 -12.37 -1.82 0.78
N ILE A 16 -12.37 -1.64 -0.55
CA ILE A 16 -12.86 -0.41 -1.19
C ILE A 16 -14.38 -0.31 -1.10
N ASN A 17 -15.10 -1.38 -1.49
CA ASN A 17 -16.55 -1.35 -1.65
C ASN A 17 -17.31 -1.61 -0.35
N HIS A 18 -16.73 -2.41 0.55
CA HIS A 18 -17.41 -2.88 1.75
C HIS A 18 -16.70 -2.46 3.04
N GLY A 19 -15.44 -2.01 2.99
CA GLY A 19 -14.69 -1.51 4.15
C GLY A 19 -15.48 -0.51 5.01
N PRO A 20 -16.12 0.52 4.43
CA PRO A 20 -16.96 1.46 5.19
C PRO A 20 -18.15 0.80 5.90
N SER A 21 -18.70 -0.28 5.34
CA SER A 21 -19.90 -0.95 5.83
C SER A 21 -19.61 -2.09 6.81
N LEU A 22 -18.43 -2.70 6.77
CA LEU A 22 -18.05 -3.85 7.59
C LEU A 22 -17.78 -3.47 9.05
N ALA A 23 -18.55 -4.04 9.99
CA ALA A 23 -18.32 -3.86 11.42
C ALA A 23 -16.86 -4.25 11.73
N PRO A 24 -16.11 -3.45 12.49
CA PRO A 24 -14.68 -3.63 12.63
C PRO A 24 -14.43 -4.80 13.57
N ASP A 25 -14.29 -6.00 13.02
CA ASP A 25 -13.58 -7.06 13.72
C ASP A 25 -12.10 -6.69 13.72
N THR A 26 -11.65 -6.19 14.86
CA THR A 26 -10.28 -5.72 15.10
C THR A 26 -9.22 -6.81 14.85
N VAL A 27 -9.57 -8.09 15.07
CA VAL A 27 -8.68 -9.23 14.82
C VAL A 27 -8.60 -9.55 13.34
N LEU A 28 -9.74 -9.51 12.64
CA LEU A 28 -9.77 -9.73 11.19
C LEU A 28 -9.00 -8.62 10.45
N CYS A 29 -9.26 -7.35 10.79
CA CYS A 29 -8.59 -6.21 10.18
C CYS A 29 -7.08 -6.23 10.40
N SER A 30 -6.61 -6.54 11.61
CA SER A 30 -5.18 -6.63 11.91
C SER A 30 -4.49 -7.78 11.16
N ARG A 31 -5.11 -8.95 11.08
CA ARG A 31 -4.59 -10.08 10.28
C ARG A 31 -4.51 -9.73 8.80
N PHE A 32 -5.52 -9.02 8.30
CA PHE A 32 -5.57 -8.61 6.90
C PHE A 32 -4.52 -7.54 6.58
N ALA A 33 -4.34 -6.55 7.45
CA ALA A 33 -3.28 -5.57 7.34
C ALA A 33 -1.88 -6.23 7.35
N ALA A 34 -1.67 -7.23 8.22
CA ALA A 34 -0.44 -8.01 8.24
C ALA A 34 -0.22 -8.82 6.95
N LEU A 35 -1.29 -9.37 6.36
CA LEU A 35 -1.23 -10.02 5.06
C LEU A 35 -0.85 -9.03 3.95
N MET A 36 -1.45 -7.83 3.93
CA MET A 36 -1.12 -6.78 2.97
C MET A 36 0.33 -6.31 3.10
N ASN A 37 0.87 -6.26 4.32
CA ASN A 37 2.29 -5.98 4.54
C ASN A 37 3.20 -7.04 3.93
N ARG A 38 2.88 -8.33 4.12
CA ARG A 38 3.62 -9.44 3.52
C ARG A 38 3.51 -9.44 2.00
N LEU A 39 2.35 -9.10 1.44
CA LEU A 39 2.15 -9.01 0.00
C LEU A 39 2.81 -7.75 -0.59
N GLY A 40 3.01 -6.70 0.20
CA GLY A 40 3.77 -5.51 -0.19
C GLY A 40 5.25 -5.79 -0.48
N THR A 41 5.81 -6.91 0.00
CA THR A 41 7.18 -7.33 -0.32
C THR A 41 7.27 -8.32 -1.48
N TYR A 42 6.14 -8.69 -2.09
CA TYR A 42 6.12 -9.74 -3.12
C TYR A 42 7.03 -9.37 -4.31
N PRO A 43 7.78 -10.34 -4.88
CA PRO A 43 8.82 -10.06 -5.88
C PRO A 43 8.24 -9.91 -7.29
N CYS A 44 7.34 -8.95 -7.47
CA CYS A 44 6.81 -8.47 -8.76
C CYS A 44 6.28 -7.04 -8.58
N VAL A 45 5.92 -6.35 -9.66
CA VAL A 45 5.29 -5.02 -9.60
C VAL A 45 3.82 -5.11 -9.18
N SER A 46 3.08 -6.06 -9.73
CA SER A 46 1.62 -6.04 -9.72
C SER A 46 1.01 -6.34 -8.35
N VAL A 47 1.50 -7.35 -7.64
CA VAL A 47 0.94 -7.73 -6.32
C VAL A 47 1.11 -6.59 -5.29
N PRO A 48 2.32 -6.01 -5.08
CA PRO A 48 2.46 -4.86 -4.22
C PRO A 48 1.59 -3.67 -4.69
N SER A 49 1.54 -3.40 -6.00
CA SER A 49 0.76 -2.28 -6.55
C SER A 49 -0.73 -2.39 -6.22
N LEU A 50 -1.28 -3.60 -6.12
CA LEU A 50 -2.65 -3.82 -5.64
C LEU A 50 -2.78 -3.47 -4.15
N CYS A 51 -1.81 -3.84 -3.31
CA CYS A 51 -1.81 -3.47 -1.89
C CYS A 51 -1.84 -1.94 -1.67
N LEU A 52 -1.31 -1.13 -2.59
CA LEU A 52 -1.45 0.34 -2.54
C LEU A 52 -2.92 0.79 -2.61
N SER A 53 -3.75 0.08 -3.39
CA SER A 53 -5.19 0.35 -3.48
C SER A 53 -5.86 0.15 -2.13
N TYR A 54 -5.54 -0.95 -1.45
CA TYR A 54 -6.05 -1.25 -0.12
C TYR A 54 -5.72 -0.13 0.88
N TRP A 55 -4.44 0.24 0.99
CA TRP A 55 -4.03 1.28 1.95
C TRP A 55 -4.60 2.65 1.60
N SER A 56 -4.74 2.98 0.32
CA SER A 56 -5.39 4.23 -0.11
C SER A 56 -6.87 4.25 0.27
N ALA A 57 -7.57 3.13 0.10
CA ALA A 57 -8.97 3.00 0.48
C ALA A 57 -9.16 3.19 1.99
N GLN A 58 -8.27 2.60 2.81
CA GLN A 58 -8.34 2.78 4.27
C GLN A 58 -8.19 4.24 4.68
N VAL A 59 -7.28 4.98 4.05
CA VAL A 59 -7.12 6.42 4.31
C VAL A 59 -8.40 7.19 3.97
N GLU A 60 -9.02 6.93 2.82
CA GLU A 60 -10.28 7.59 2.47
C GLU A 60 -11.44 7.18 3.40
N CYS A 61 -11.52 5.92 3.81
CA CYS A 61 -12.50 5.46 4.80
C CYS A 61 -12.37 6.25 6.12
N ARG A 62 -11.14 6.47 6.59
CA ARG A 62 -10.88 7.28 7.78
C ARG A 62 -11.29 8.74 7.59
N ARG A 63 -10.99 9.35 6.44
CA ARG A 63 -11.40 10.74 6.14
C ARG A 63 -12.90 10.89 6.14
N ASN A 64 -13.61 9.93 5.55
CA ASN A 64 -15.05 9.93 5.50
C ASN A 64 -15.64 9.76 6.91
N ALA A 65 -15.11 8.85 7.71
CA ALA A 65 -15.47 8.67 9.11
C ALA A 65 -15.21 9.93 9.98
N ALA A 66 -14.13 10.67 9.70
CA ALA A 66 -13.84 11.93 10.40
C ALA A 66 -14.82 13.05 10.03
N ARG A 67 -15.37 13.03 8.80
CA ARG A 67 -16.36 14.00 8.32
C ARG A 67 -17.78 13.67 8.80
N ASP A 68 -18.10 12.38 8.96
CA ASP A 68 -19.38 11.90 9.47
C ASP A 68 -19.17 10.90 10.62
N PRO A 69 -19.19 11.37 11.89
CA PRO A 69 -18.97 10.53 13.06
C PRO A 69 -19.99 9.40 13.23
N SER A 70 -21.17 9.50 12.60
CA SER A 70 -22.17 8.41 12.64
C SER A 70 -21.69 7.15 11.89
N THR A 71 -20.65 7.30 11.05
CA THR A 71 -19.97 6.23 10.33
C THR A 71 -18.62 5.84 10.96
N ALA A 72 -18.20 6.51 12.04
CA ALA A 72 -16.89 6.33 12.62
C ALA A 72 -16.75 5.02 13.41
N ARG A 73 -15.67 4.27 13.11
CA ARG A 73 -15.33 2.98 13.70
C ARG A 73 -13.89 3.01 14.24
N PRO A 74 -13.50 2.18 15.23
CA PRO A 74 -12.23 2.34 15.94
C PRO A 74 -11.04 2.01 15.03
N VAL A 75 -10.27 3.03 14.68
CA VAL A 75 -9.17 3.01 13.69
C VAL A 75 -7.80 2.59 14.28
N SER A 76 -7.73 2.32 15.58
CA SER A 76 -6.47 2.30 16.33
C SER A 76 -5.46 1.20 15.94
N LEU A 77 -5.88 0.11 15.30
CA LEU A 77 -5.01 -1.05 15.01
C LEU A 77 -4.20 -0.93 13.71
N GLU A 78 -4.45 0.10 12.90
CA GLU A 78 -3.86 0.21 11.56
C GLU A 78 -2.63 1.10 11.45
N ALA A 79 -2.36 1.97 12.44
CA ALA A 79 -1.25 2.92 12.35
C ALA A 79 0.13 2.23 12.25
N GLU A 80 0.37 1.21 13.09
CA GLU A 80 1.61 0.44 13.06
C GLU A 80 1.74 -0.38 11.77
N SER A 81 0.67 -1.08 11.36
CA SER A 81 0.69 -1.88 10.14
C SER A 81 0.93 -1.02 8.89
N ARG A 82 0.33 0.16 8.84
CA ARG A 82 0.55 1.13 7.78
C ARG A 82 1.99 1.65 7.77
N SER A 83 2.57 1.94 8.93
CA SER A 83 3.97 2.34 9.03
C SER A 83 4.92 1.29 8.46
N ILE A 84 4.69 0.01 8.77
CA ILE A 84 5.44 -1.12 8.21
C ILE A 84 5.34 -1.12 6.69
N PHE A 85 4.14 -0.94 6.14
CA PHE A 85 3.93 -0.89 4.69
C PHE A 85 4.71 0.25 4.03
N VAL A 86 4.59 1.47 4.56
CA VAL A 86 5.25 2.65 3.99
C VAL A 86 6.76 2.48 3.99
N ARG A 87 7.36 2.04 5.10
CA ARG A 87 8.82 1.78 5.17
C ARG A 87 9.26 0.74 4.15
N THR A 88 8.51 -0.34 4.02
CA THR A 88 8.75 -1.37 3.01
C THR A 88 8.80 -0.78 1.60
N TRP A 89 7.86 0.10 1.27
CA TRP A 89 7.75 0.71 -0.04
C TRP A 89 8.78 1.80 -0.33
N VAL A 90 9.19 2.59 0.67
CA VAL A 90 10.31 3.53 0.48
C VAL A 90 11.58 2.80 0.03
N GLY A 91 11.87 1.62 0.58
CA GLY A 91 12.98 0.79 0.13
C GLY A 91 12.88 0.33 -1.33
N ARG A 92 11.66 0.23 -1.88
CA ARG A 92 11.41 -0.17 -3.29
C ARG A 92 11.48 0.99 -4.27
N MET A 93 11.35 2.22 -3.78
CA MET A 93 11.48 3.45 -4.59
C MET A 93 12.93 3.70 -5.01
N VAL A 94 13.90 3.15 -4.27
CA VAL A 94 15.32 3.22 -4.63
C VAL A 94 15.51 2.48 -5.96
N PRO A 95 16.14 3.09 -6.98
CA PRO A 95 16.44 2.41 -8.23
C PRO A 95 17.27 1.16 -7.95
N SER A 96 16.67 -0.01 -8.09
CA SER A 96 17.42 -1.25 -8.10
C SER A 96 17.94 -1.47 -9.52
N SER A 97 19.19 -1.91 -9.66
CA SER A 97 19.77 -2.35 -10.94
C SER A 97 19.11 -3.61 -11.50
N SER A 98 18.11 -4.17 -10.81
CA SER A 98 17.34 -5.33 -11.24
C SER A 98 16.18 -4.93 -12.16
N GLY A 99 16.22 -5.46 -13.38
CA GLY A 99 15.13 -5.42 -14.36
C GLY A 99 13.94 -6.29 -13.96
N MET A 100 13.18 -6.77 -14.96
CA MET A 100 12.02 -7.63 -14.74
C MET A 100 12.38 -8.87 -13.91
N THR A 101 11.50 -9.21 -12.97
CA THR A 101 11.57 -10.52 -12.29
C THR A 101 10.93 -11.61 -13.14
N PRO A 102 11.20 -12.91 -12.91
CA PRO A 102 10.50 -13.99 -13.60
C PRO A 102 8.97 -13.98 -13.43
N LEU A 103 8.45 -13.29 -12.40
CA LEU A 103 7.01 -13.11 -12.22
C LEU A 103 6.46 -11.94 -13.03
N ASP A 104 7.26 -10.91 -13.26
CA ASP A 104 6.91 -9.78 -14.13
C ASP A 104 6.85 -10.23 -15.61
N GLU A 105 7.74 -11.14 -16.01
CA GLU A 105 7.73 -11.76 -17.36
C GLU A 105 6.43 -12.55 -17.67
N LEU A 106 5.64 -12.89 -16.65
CA LEU A 106 4.32 -13.50 -16.83
C LEU A 106 3.22 -12.49 -17.16
N GLU A 107 3.47 -11.19 -16.97
CA GLU A 107 2.47 -10.13 -17.12
C GLU A 107 2.81 -9.09 -18.17
N TYR A 108 4.09 -8.78 -18.33
CA TYR A 108 4.56 -7.72 -19.23
C TYR A 108 5.26 -8.35 -20.42
N VAL A 109 4.99 -7.82 -21.61
CA VAL A 109 5.55 -8.34 -22.87
C VAL A 109 7.02 -7.92 -23.02
N ASP A 110 7.36 -6.73 -22.54
CA ASP A 110 8.69 -6.15 -22.63
C ASP A 110 9.05 -5.26 -21.41
N GLU A 111 10.31 -4.84 -21.35
CA GLU A 111 10.83 -4.01 -20.26
C GLU A 111 10.22 -2.61 -20.24
N GLU A 112 9.74 -2.07 -21.37
CA GLU A 112 9.16 -0.74 -21.43
C GLU A 112 7.78 -0.73 -20.74
N GLU A 113 6.94 -1.71 -21.05
CA GLU A 113 5.64 -1.89 -20.42
C GLU A 113 5.79 -2.09 -18.90
N TRP A 114 6.74 -2.94 -18.48
CA TRP A 114 7.06 -3.15 -17.07
C TRP A 114 7.57 -1.88 -16.40
N ALA A 115 8.45 -1.11 -17.05
CA ALA A 115 8.99 0.13 -16.50
C ALA A 115 7.88 1.18 -16.31
N GLN A 116 6.94 1.28 -17.26
CA GLN A 116 5.77 2.14 -17.14
C GLN A 116 4.87 1.72 -15.97
N ALA A 117 4.58 0.42 -15.83
CA ALA A 117 3.80 -0.10 -14.71
C ALA A 117 4.49 0.14 -13.35
N ARG A 118 5.81 -0.04 -13.29
CA ARG A 118 6.63 0.26 -12.11
C ARG A 118 6.56 1.75 -11.77
N ALA A 119 6.76 2.64 -12.74
CA ALA A 119 6.65 4.08 -12.55
C ALA A 119 5.25 4.49 -12.07
N ALA A 120 4.19 3.92 -12.66
CA ALA A 120 2.82 4.17 -12.21
C ALA A 120 2.61 3.73 -10.75
N SER A 121 3.17 2.58 -10.35
CA SER A 121 3.12 2.12 -8.96
C SER A 121 3.83 3.08 -7.99
N HIS A 122 4.97 3.63 -8.40
CA HIS A 122 5.71 4.64 -7.62
C HIS A 122 4.91 5.92 -7.45
N VAL A 123 4.26 6.42 -8.51
CA VAL A 123 3.37 7.60 -8.44
C VAL A 123 2.23 7.35 -7.44
N ARG A 124 1.56 6.20 -7.52
CA ARG A 124 0.47 5.84 -6.59
C ARG A 124 0.96 5.74 -5.15
N PHE A 125 2.17 5.25 -4.92
CA PHE A 125 2.77 5.24 -3.59
C PHE A 125 3.04 6.65 -3.06
N LEU A 126 3.58 7.55 -3.88
CA LEU A 126 3.79 8.95 -3.51
C LEU A 126 2.46 9.65 -3.18
N GLU A 127 1.38 9.36 -3.90
CA GLU A 127 0.05 9.84 -3.59
C GLU A 127 -0.46 9.35 -2.23
N LEU A 128 -0.28 8.05 -1.92
CA LEU A 128 -0.59 7.50 -0.60
C LEU A 128 0.18 8.24 0.51
N VAL A 129 1.50 8.40 0.33
CA VAL A 129 2.36 9.13 1.28
C VAL A 129 1.89 10.58 1.45
N ARG A 130 1.47 11.25 0.38
CA ARG A 130 0.91 12.60 0.44
C ARG A 130 -0.37 12.64 1.28
N LYS A 131 -1.28 11.68 1.07
CA LYS A 131 -2.53 11.61 1.84
C LYS A 131 -2.26 11.37 3.33
N LEU A 132 -1.32 10.49 3.64
CA LEU A 132 -0.92 10.18 5.02
C LEU A 132 -0.22 11.35 5.70
N THR A 133 0.68 12.04 5.00
CA THR A 133 1.36 13.23 5.54
C THR A 133 0.37 14.33 5.88
N ALA A 134 -0.74 14.46 5.14
CA ALA A 134 -1.78 15.43 5.45
C ALA A 134 -2.57 15.10 6.73
N GLU A 135 -2.67 13.83 7.12
CA GLU A 135 -3.38 13.39 8.32
C GLU A 135 -2.48 13.28 9.54
N GLU A 136 -1.27 12.75 9.34
CA GLU A 136 -0.34 12.34 10.40
C GLU A 136 1.09 12.84 10.06
N PRO A 137 1.29 14.16 9.90
CA PRO A 137 2.56 14.72 9.40
C PRO A 137 3.75 14.35 10.30
N ARG A 138 3.55 14.36 11.62
CA ARG A 138 4.60 14.03 12.59
C ARG A 138 5.05 12.58 12.50
N GLU A 139 4.11 11.64 12.41
CA GLU A 139 4.42 10.21 12.28
C GLU A 139 5.11 9.93 10.95
N MET A 140 4.62 10.52 9.85
CA MET A 140 5.27 10.35 8.55
C MET A 140 6.70 10.90 8.53
N MET A 141 6.96 12.08 9.10
CA MET A 141 8.32 12.61 9.20
C MET A 141 9.24 11.70 10.03
N LEU A 142 8.78 11.20 11.18
CA LEU A 142 9.59 10.33 12.05
C LEU A 142 9.85 8.96 11.41
N GLN A 143 8.88 8.42 10.67
CA GLN A 143 8.93 7.04 10.17
C GLN A 143 9.69 6.91 8.84
N VAL A 144 9.61 7.92 7.97
CA VAL A 144 10.21 7.86 6.63
C VAL A 144 11.15 9.00 6.28
N GLY A 145 11.29 10.04 7.12
CA GLY A 145 12.19 11.16 6.84
C GLY A 145 13.65 10.73 6.59
N GLY A 146 14.21 9.90 7.47
CA GLY A 146 15.56 9.36 7.29
C GLY A 146 15.69 8.37 6.13
N MET A 147 14.61 7.63 5.83
CA MET A 147 14.60 6.68 4.70
C MET A 147 14.51 7.39 3.35
N TRP A 148 13.76 8.50 3.28
CA TRP A 148 13.72 9.35 2.09
C TRP A 148 15.07 10.02 1.83
N GLN A 149 15.75 10.50 2.88
CA GLN A 149 17.11 11.01 2.74
C GLN A 149 18.04 9.93 2.18
N ALA A 150 18.02 8.72 2.75
CA ALA A 150 18.84 7.61 2.24
C ALA A 150 18.49 7.25 0.79
N ALA A 151 17.20 7.24 0.42
CA ALA A 151 16.75 6.91 -0.94
C ALA A 151 17.09 7.99 -1.98
N LEU A 152 17.13 9.27 -1.59
CA LEU A 152 17.51 10.39 -2.47
C LEU A 152 19.03 10.52 -2.66
N HIS A 153 19.82 9.91 -1.78
CA HIS A 153 21.29 9.92 -1.81
C HIS A 153 21.91 8.59 -2.30
N ALA A 154 21.09 7.59 -2.61
CA ALA A 154 21.49 6.30 -3.20
C ALA A 154 21.40 6.35 -4.72
#